data_AF-A0A176TGT4-F1
#
_entry.id   AF-A0A176TGT4-F1
#
_cell.length_a   1.000
_cell.length_b   1.000
_cell.length_c   1.000
_cell.angle_alpha   90.00
_cell.angle_beta   90.00
_cell.angle_gamma   90.00
#
_symmetry.space_group_name_H-M   'P 1'
#
loop_
_entity.id
_entity.type
_entity.pdbx_description
1 polymer ?
#
loop_
_entity_poly.entity_id
_entity_poly.type
_entity_poly.pdbx_seq_one_letter_code
_entity_poly.pdbx_strand_id
1 'polypeptide(L)'
;MFREHIFSVFNEPDVEERLKLVRTQIDPFFEEAIQEVLPILNGNGETYRAFIAKHARRHSNPPPNTWVAFAQNKRGYKMVPHYEIGVWDDRLFVWLAFETNMQERQSAIDKLKSKQAGFLNLGAQFKLSNNHMAKSFISLTKGNFEKSVKEYRFQKKAEVLIGRVLQKDNRNLDSKAAVLEMIEQTISVLSKIWDN
;
A
#
# COMPACT_ATOMS: atom_id res chain seq x y z
N MET A 1 16.85 15.42 -6.44
CA MET A 1 16.39 14.18 -7.13
C MET A 1 15.24 13.59 -6.33
N PHE A 2 14.22 13.02 -6.99
CA PHE A 2 13.00 12.55 -6.32
C PHE A 2 13.30 11.52 -5.21
N ARG A 3 14.12 10.50 -5.50
CA ARG A 3 14.60 9.51 -4.53
C ARG A 3 15.07 10.14 -3.22
N GLU A 4 16.15 10.93 -3.28
CA GLU A 4 16.77 11.49 -2.06
C GLU A 4 15.79 12.35 -1.25
N HIS A 5 14.91 13.08 -1.94
CA HIS A 5 13.90 13.91 -1.30
C HIS A 5 13.00 13.07 -0.39
N ILE A 6 12.31 12.06 -0.94
CA ILE A 6 11.32 11.29 -0.17
C ILE A 6 11.95 10.38 0.90
N PHE A 7 13.20 9.91 0.71
CA PHE A 7 13.85 9.04 1.70
C PHE A 7 14.61 9.78 2.79
N SER A 8 15.08 11.01 2.53
CA SER A 8 15.82 11.80 3.54
C SER A 8 14.99 12.12 4.79
N VAL A 9 13.66 12.18 4.65
CA VAL A 9 12.70 12.40 5.74
C VAL A 9 12.92 11.43 6.91
N PHE A 10 13.26 10.18 6.63
CA PHE A 10 13.40 9.14 7.67
C PHE A 10 14.71 9.23 8.47
N ASN A 11 15.64 10.08 8.06
CA ASN A 11 16.88 10.34 8.81
C ASN A 11 16.67 11.26 10.01
N GLU A 12 15.58 12.04 10.05
CA GLU A 12 15.26 12.97 11.13
C GLU A 12 14.76 12.20 12.36
N PRO A 13 15.51 12.13 13.48
CA PRO A 13 15.10 11.36 14.66
C PRO A 13 13.96 12.01 15.46
N ASP A 14 13.75 13.32 15.37
CA ASP A 14 12.70 14.01 16.10
C ASP A 14 11.31 13.75 15.47
N VAL A 15 10.31 13.53 16.33
CA VAL A 15 8.94 13.18 15.89
C VAL A 15 8.29 14.36 15.17
N GLU A 16 8.39 15.55 15.73
CA GLU A 16 7.69 16.72 15.21
C GLU A 16 8.34 17.20 13.91
N GLU A 17 9.68 17.24 13.86
CA GLU A 17 10.42 17.59 12.66
C GLU A 17 10.27 16.53 11.57
N ARG A 18 10.28 15.22 11.88
CA ARG A 18 9.98 14.19 10.86
C ARG A 18 8.57 14.36 10.29
N LEU A 19 7.56 14.60 11.14
CA LEU A 19 6.18 14.80 10.66
C LEU A 19 6.04 16.08 9.83
N LYS A 20 6.81 17.13 10.13
CA LYS A 20 6.89 18.32 9.28
C LYS A 20 7.54 18.01 7.94
N LEU A 21 8.63 17.25 7.90
CA LEU A 21 9.26 16.80 6.66
C LEU A 21 8.35 15.87 5.83
N VAL A 22 7.59 14.96 6.46
CA VAL A 22 6.57 14.16 5.77
C VAL A 22 5.57 15.08 5.05
N ARG A 23 5.03 16.08 5.77
CA ARG A 23 4.05 17.03 5.21
C ARG A 23 4.60 17.89 4.09
N THR A 24 5.87 18.28 4.14
CA THR A 24 6.46 19.18 3.14
C THR A 24 7.12 18.47 1.97
N GLN A 25 7.50 17.20 2.12
CA GLN A 25 8.25 16.46 1.10
C GLN A 25 7.50 15.24 0.53
N ILE A 26 6.72 14.53 1.34
CA ILE A 26 6.06 13.28 0.92
C ILE A 26 4.58 13.51 0.60
N ASP A 27 3.85 14.27 1.42
CA ASP A 27 2.43 14.53 1.20
C ASP A 27 2.14 15.16 -0.19
N PRO A 28 2.94 16.09 -0.74
CA PRO A 28 2.73 16.59 -2.11
C PRO A 28 2.82 15.49 -3.18
N PHE A 29 3.72 14.52 -3.00
CA PHE A 29 3.79 13.36 -3.89
C PHE A 29 2.56 12.46 -3.75
N PHE A 30 2.03 12.29 -2.53
CA PHE A 30 0.77 11.57 -2.34
C PHE A 30 -0.40 12.29 -2.97
N GLU A 31 -0.47 13.63 -2.91
CA GLU A 31 -1.50 14.42 -3.59
C GLU A 31 -1.46 14.24 -5.10
N GLU A 32 -0.27 14.23 -5.71
CA GLU A 32 -0.10 13.89 -7.13
C GLU A 32 -0.57 12.47 -7.44
N ALA A 33 -0.13 11.48 -6.66
CA ALA A 33 -0.56 10.10 -6.83
C ALA A 33 -2.08 9.92 -6.67
N ILE A 34 -2.73 10.72 -5.83
CA ILE A 34 -4.19 10.75 -5.69
C ILE A 34 -4.87 11.17 -7.00
N GLN A 35 -4.34 12.19 -7.68
CA GLN A 35 -4.91 12.67 -8.95
C GLN A 35 -4.85 11.61 -10.04
N GLU A 36 -3.79 10.79 -10.07
CA GLU A 36 -3.63 9.72 -11.06
C GLU A 36 -4.45 8.46 -10.71
N VAL A 37 -4.54 8.12 -9.42
CA VAL A 37 -5.13 6.85 -8.98
C VAL A 37 -6.65 6.87 -8.87
N LEU A 38 -7.25 7.98 -8.41
CA LEU A 38 -8.70 8.05 -8.25
C LEU A 38 -9.48 7.85 -9.57
N PRO A 39 -9.06 8.43 -10.72
CA PRO A 39 -9.70 8.15 -12.00
C PRO A 39 -9.68 6.67 -12.38
N ILE A 40 -8.58 5.96 -12.11
CA ILE A 40 -8.45 4.52 -12.38
C ILE A 40 -9.44 3.73 -11.51
N LEU A 41 -9.46 4.02 -10.21
CA LEU A 41 -10.28 3.28 -9.25
C LEU A 41 -11.78 3.56 -9.39
N ASN A 42 -12.16 4.78 -9.80
CA ASN A 42 -13.56 5.19 -9.93
C ASN A 42 -14.12 5.03 -11.36
N GLY A 43 -13.32 4.58 -12.32
CA GLY A 43 -13.71 4.49 -13.73
C GLY A 43 -14.92 3.60 -14.01
N ASN A 44 -15.22 2.64 -13.14
CA ASN A 44 -16.32 1.68 -13.30
C ASN A 44 -17.55 1.99 -12.42
N GLY A 45 -17.69 3.23 -11.95
CA GLY A 45 -18.82 3.64 -11.08
C GLY A 45 -18.59 3.37 -9.58
N GLU A 46 -17.41 2.89 -9.22
CA GLU A 46 -16.98 2.76 -7.83
C GLU A 46 -16.74 4.13 -7.17
N THR A 47 -16.72 4.16 -5.83
CA THR A 47 -16.49 5.41 -5.07
C THR A 47 -15.36 5.24 -4.05
N TYR A 48 -14.14 5.19 -4.57
CA TYR A 48 -12.92 5.30 -3.79
C TYR A 48 -12.66 6.74 -3.32
N ARG A 49 -12.11 6.84 -2.11
CA ARG A 49 -11.64 8.08 -1.49
C ARG A 49 -10.22 7.90 -0.98
N ALA A 50 -9.42 8.96 -1.04
CA ALA A 50 -8.06 8.98 -0.55
C ALA A 50 -7.97 9.41 0.93
N PHE A 51 -7.03 8.82 1.67
CA PHE A 51 -6.76 9.08 3.07
C PHE A 51 -5.24 9.11 3.30
N ILE A 52 -4.67 10.30 3.44
CA ILE A 52 -3.26 10.44 3.84
C ILE A 52 -3.12 10.11 5.32
N ALA A 53 -2.15 9.25 5.65
CA ALA A 53 -1.87 8.83 7.02
C ALA A 53 -1.40 10.02 7.87
N LYS A 54 -2.23 10.43 8.83
CA LYS A 54 -1.96 11.62 9.66
C LYS A 54 -1.01 11.39 10.84
N HIS A 55 -0.62 10.14 11.12
CA HIS A 55 0.22 9.75 12.27
C HIS A 55 -0.19 10.32 13.63
N ALA A 56 -1.48 10.67 13.81
CA ALA A 56 -1.99 11.43 14.95
C ALA A 56 -1.85 10.77 16.34
N ARG A 57 -1.31 9.54 16.40
CA ARG A 57 -1.06 8.78 17.62
C ARG A 57 0.44 8.59 17.91
N ARG A 58 1.32 9.24 17.16
CA ARG A 58 2.79 9.19 17.35
C ARG A 58 3.22 10.43 18.13
N HIS A 59 3.53 10.22 19.41
CA HIS A 59 3.99 11.28 20.32
C HIS A 59 5.43 11.06 20.79
N SER A 60 5.90 9.80 20.79
CA SER A 60 7.19 9.43 21.39
C SER A 60 8.20 8.89 20.37
N ASN A 61 7.72 8.18 19.34
CA ASN A 61 8.55 7.60 18.29
C ASN A 61 8.10 8.11 16.93
N PRO A 62 9.02 8.56 16.07
CA PRO A 62 8.66 9.02 14.75
C PRO A 62 8.14 7.84 13.92
N PRO A 63 7.21 8.07 12.98
CA PRO A 63 6.69 6.98 12.17
C PRO A 63 7.82 6.38 11.30
N PRO A 64 7.93 5.04 11.23
CA PRO A 64 8.95 4.37 10.41
C PRO A 64 8.59 4.36 8.91
N ASN A 65 7.33 4.65 8.59
CA ASN A 65 6.79 4.76 7.24
C ASN A 65 5.65 5.79 7.20
N THR A 66 5.25 6.19 6.00
CA THR A 66 4.04 6.99 5.77
C THR A 66 3.37 6.54 4.47
N TRP A 67 2.07 6.78 4.34
CA TRP A 67 1.30 6.32 3.18
C TRP A 67 0.03 7.16 2.93
N VAL A 68 -0.49 7.01 1.72
CA VAL A 68 -1.86 7.36 1.35
C VAL A 68 -2.63 6.08 1.04
N ALA A 69 -3.84 5.97 1.56
CA ALA A 69 -4.74 4.85 1.34
C ALA A 69 -5.96 5.23 0.48
N PHE A 70 -6.47 4.29 -0.30
CA PHE A 70 -7.65 4.46 -1.16
C PHE A 70 -8.69 3.41 -0.82
N ALA A 71 -9.88 3.83 -0.38
CA ALA A 71 -10.91 2.91 0.08
C ALA A 71 -12.33 3.32 -0.33
N GLN A 72 -13.20 2.32 -0.53
CA GLN A 72 -14.65 2.46 -0.74
C GLN A 72 -15.42 2.68 0.58
N ASN A 73 -14.93 3.56 1.45
CA ASN A 73 -15.58 3.87 2.71
C ASN A 73 -15.40 5.34 3.07
N LYS A 74 -16.47 6.00 3.53
CA LYS A 74 -16.44 7.43 3.89
C LYS A 74 -15.67 7.71 5.17
N ARG A 75 -15.61 6.74 6.10
CA ARG A 75 -15.11 6.95 7.47
C ARG A 75 -13.64 6.55 7.68
N GLY A 76 -13.00 5.95 6.68
CA GLY A 76 -11.60 5.51 6.74
C GLY A 76 -11.39 4.17 6.05
N TYR A 77 -10.14 3.80 5.89
CA TYR A 77 -9.72 2.70 5.02
C TYR A 77 -9.53 1.35 5.75
N LYS A 78 -9.07 1.36 7.01
CA LYS A 78 -8.63 0.15 7.76
C LYS A 78 -9.67 -0.98 7.92
N MET A 79 -10.95 -0.66 7.80
CA MET A 79 -12.05 -1.61 8.03
C MET A 79 -12.51 -2.33 6.75
N VAL A 80 -12.00 -1.91 5.59
CA VAL A 80 -12.36 -2.44 4.28
C VAL A 80 -11.09 -2.77 3.47
N PRO A 81 -11.19 -3.58 2.40
CA PRO A 81 -10.11 -3.71 1.43
C PRO A 81 -9.76 -2.34 0.86
N HIS A 82 -8.48 -2.04 0.75
CA HIS A 82 -8.03 -0.73 0.29
C HIS A 82 -6.68 -0.83 -0.40
N TYR A 83 -6.35 0.16 -1.21
CA TYR A 83 -5.02 0.29 -1.79
C TYR A 83 -4.17 1.23 -0.95
N GLU A 84 -2.87 1.03 -0.93
CA GLU A 84 -1.91 1.90 -0.25
C GLU A 84 -0.75 2.24 -1.19
N ILE A 85 -0.29 3.48 -1.13
CA ILE A 85 1.00 3.91 -1.67
C ILE A 85 1.77 4.50 -0.51
N GLY A 86 2.96 3.98 -0.25
CA GLY A 86 3.73 4.46 0.90
C GLY A 86 5.21 4.28 0.77
N VAL A 87 5.91 4.83 1.76
CA VAL A 87 7.36 4.95 1.77
C VAL A 87 7.87 4.55 3.15
N TRP A 88 8.86 3.65 3.17
CA TRP A 88 9.76 3.43 4.30
C TRP A 88 11.09 4.15 4.02
N ASP A 89 11.97 4.22 4.99
CA ASP A 89 13.38 4.64 4.84
C ASP A 89 14.17 3.96 3.70
N ASP A 90 13.78 2.74 3.30
CA ASP A 90 14.52 1.92 2.33
C ASP A 90 13.71 1.46 1.09
N ARG A 91 12.41 1.79 0.99
CA ARG A 91 11.58 1.38 -0.15
C ARG A 91 10.31 2.21 -0.31
N LEU A 92 9.83 2.30 -1.54
CA LEU A 92 8.45 2.66 -1.85
C LEU A 92 7.63 1.38 -2.04
N PHE A 93 6.37 1.39 -1.65
CA PHE A 93 5.45 0.28 -1.84
C PHE A 93 4.11 0.73 -2.40
N VAL A 94 3.46 -0.21 -3.09
CA VAL A 94 2.06 -0.11 -3.50
C VAL A 94 1.39 -1.43 -3.13
N TRP A 95 0.35 -1.40 -2.30
CA TRP A 95 -0.35 -2.60 -1.82
C TRP A 95 -1.85 -2.54 -2.12
N LEU A 96 -2.46 -3.69 -2.38
CA LEU A 96 -3.84 -3.98 -2.01
C LEU A 96 -3.80 -4.66 -0.63
N ALA A 97 -4.43 -4.06 0.37
CA ALA A 97 -4.27 -4.41 1.77
C ALA A 97 -5.58 -4.89 2.43
N PHE A 98 -5.42 -5.92 3.26
CA PHE A 98 -6.44 -6.54 4.10
C PHE A 98 -5.93 -6.56 5.54
N GLU A 99 -6.11 -5.44 6.24
CA GLU A 99 -5.61 -5.22 7.61
C GLU A 99 -6.37 -6.04 8.68
N THR A 100 -5.82 -6.04 9.89
CA THR A 100 -6.41 -6.69 11.08
C THR A 100 -7.79 -6.12 11.49
N ASN A 101 -8.09 -4.87 11.12
CA ASN A 101 -9.33 -4.16 11.49
C ASN A 101 -10.52 -4.43 10.53
N MET A 102 -10.34 -5.29 9.53
CA MET A 102 -11.36 -5.66 8.54
C MET A 102 -12.66 -6.14 9.21
N GLN A 103 -13.80 -5.52 8.86
CA GLN A 103 -15.12 -5.91 9.38
C GLN A 103 -15.65 -7.17 8.66
N GLU A 104 -15.65 -7.16 7.33
CA GLU A 104 -16.16 -8.26 6.49
C GLU A 104 -15.05 -9.28 6.13
N ARG A 105 -14.27 -9.68 7.14
CA ARG A 105 -13.04 -10.47 6.96
C ARG A 105 -13.28 -11.80 6.23
N GLN A 106 -14.35 -12.51 6.57
CA GLN A 106 -14.66 -13.81 5.96
C GLN A 106 -15.03 -13.67 4.47
N SER A 107 -15.84 -12.66 4.13
CA SER A 107 -16.17 -12.33 2.74
C SER A 107 -14.92 -11.98 1.93
N ALA A 108 -14.02 -11.17 2.51
CA ALA A 108 -12.74 -10.84 1.88
C ALA A 108 -11.87 -12.09 1.62
N ILE A 109 -11.82 -13.03 2.57
CA ILE A 109 -11.11 -14.32 2.40
C ILE A 109 -11.69 -15.13 1.25
N ASP A 110 -13.01 -15.23 1.16
CA ASP A 110 -13.67 -16.04 0.14
C ASP A 110 -13.48 -15.42 -1.26
N LYS A 111 -13.52 -14.09 -1.37
CA LYS A 111 -13.19 -13.36 -2.60
C LYS A 111 -11.70 -13.48 -2.96
N LEU A 112 -10.79 -13.40 -1.99
CA LEU A 112 -9.35 -13.64 -2.23
C LEU A 112 -9.11 -15.03 -2.84
N LYS A 113 -9.76 -16.06 -2.30
CA LYS A 113 -9.66 -17.43 -2.85
C LYS A 113 -10.21 -17.53 -4.25
N SER A 114 -11.38 -16.95 -4.53
CA SER A 114 -11.98 -17.00 -5.87
C SER A 114 -11.14 -16.25 -6.92
N LYS A 115 -10.41 -15.21 -6.51
CA LYS A 115 -9.51 -14.42 -7.37
C LYS A 115 -8.05 -14.90 -7.40
N GLN A 116 -7.72 -16.03 -6.73
CA GLN A 116 -6.35 -16.53 -6.60
C GLN A 116 -5.62 -16.64 -7.94
N ALA A 117 -6.25 -17.20 -8.97
CA ALA A 117 -5.64 -17.36 -10.29
C ALA A 117 -5.21 -16.01 -10.89
N GLY A 118 -6.03 -14.97 -10.73
CA GLY A 118 -5.70 -13.61 -11.17
C GLY A 118 -4.44 -13.07 -10.51
N PHE A 119 -4.34 -13.21 -9.18
CA PHE A 119 -3.15 -12.76 -8.44
C PHE A 119 -1.89 -13.54 -8.80
N LEU A 120 -1.98 -14.86 -9.02
CA LEU A 120 -0.83 -15.68 -9.37
C LEU A 120 -0.30 -15.41 -10.79
N ASN A 121 -1.12 -14.84 -11.67
CA ASN A 121 -0.73 -14.46 -13.03
C ASN A 121 0.03 -13.12 -13.11
N LEU A 122 0.14 -12.38 -12.00
CA LEU A 122 0.79 -11.06 -11.95
C LEU A 122 2.32 -11.09 -12.17
N GLY A 123 2.94 -12.27 -11.99
CA GLY A 123 4.36 -12.48 -12.15
C GLY A 123 5.22 -12.04 -10.96
N ALA A 124 6.54 -12.25 -11.09
CA ALA A 124 7.50 -12.19 -9.98
C ALA A 124 7.71 -10.79 -9.37
N GLN A 125 7.31 -9.74 -10.08
CA GLN A 125 7.39 -8.35 -9.62
C GLN A 125 6.41 -8.05 -8.48
N PHE A 126 5.31 -8.82 -8.38
CA PHE A 126 4.36 -8.72 -7.27
C PHE A 126 4.79 -9.58 -6.09
N LYS A 127 4.59 -9.03 -4.91
CA LYS A 127 4.99 -9.57 -3.61
C LYS A 127 3.78 -9.70 -2.71
N LEU A 128 3.99 -10.42 -1.62
CA LEU A 128 3.02 -10.60 -0.56
C LEU A 128 3.62 -10.16 0.77
N SER A 129 2.86 -9.44 1.60
CA SER A 129 3.20 -9.17 3.00
C SER A 129 2.05 -9.59 3.92
N ASN A 130 2.39 -10.02 5.13
CA ASN A 130 1.42 -10.44 6.17
C ASN A 130 1.28 -9.42 7.29
N ASN A 131 1.96 -8.26 7.18
CA ASN A 131 1.98 -7.23 8.21
C ASN A 131 2.40 -5.87 7.61
N HIS A 132 1.47 -4.91 7.54
CA HIS A 132 1.73 -3.55 7.05
C HIS A 132 2.69 -2.74 7.94
N MET A 133 2.90 -3.19 9.18
CA MET A 133 3.82 -2.58 10.14
C MET A 133 5.24 -3.16 10.06
N ALA A 134 5.51 -4.08 9.13
CA ALA A 134 6.82 -4.69 8.93
C ALA A 134 7.29 -4.53 7.48
N LYS A 135 8.60 -4.40 7.30
CA LYS A 135 9.24 -4.34 5.98
C LYS A 135 9.26 -5.68 5.23
N SER A 136 9.00 -6.80 5.94
CA SER A 136 9.09 -8.13 5.36
C SER A 136 8.04 -8.35 4.28
N PHE A 137 8.48 -8.86 3.14
CA PHE A 137 7.60 -9.36 2.09
C PHE A 137 8.20 -10.65 1.52
N ILE A 138 7.36 -11.47 0.89
CA ILE A 138 7.72 -12.75 0.27
C ILE A 138 7.23 -12.78 -1.19
N SER A 139 7.74 -13.73 -1.97
CA SER A 139 7.29 -13.93 -3.35
C SER A 139 5.82 -14.35 -3.40
N LEU A 140 5.06 -13.81 -4.35
CA LEU A 140 3.68 -14.18 -4.61
C LEU A 140 3.59 -15.52 -5.35
N THR A 141 3.84 -16.62 -4.63
CA THR A 141 3.66 -17.99 -5.14
C THR A 141 2.35 -18.58 -4.66
N LYS A 142 1.88 -19.66 -5.30
CA LYS A 142 0.67 -20.38 -4.86
C LYS A 142 0.73 -20.76 -3.37
N GLY A 143 1.84 -21.40 -2.95
CA GLY A 143 2.01 -21.83 -1.56
C GLY A 143 2.04 -20.67 -0.57
N ASN A 144 2.72 -19.56 -0.90
CA ASN A 144 2.76 -18.38 -0.04
C ASN A 144 1.40 -17.68 0.04
N PHE A 145 0.67 -17.59 -1.07
CA PHE A 145 -0.69 -17.03 -1.10
C PHE A 145 -1.64 -17.85 -0.23
N GLU A 146 -1.72 -19.16 -0.45
CA GLU A 146 -2.62 -20.05 0.31
C GLU A 146 -2.29 -20.06 1.80
N LYS A 147 -0.99 -20.08 2.14
CA LYS A 147 -0.53 -19.96 3.54
C LYS A 147 -0.99 -18.64 4.15
N SER A 148 -0.80 -17.52 3.46
CA SER A 148 -1.11 -16.19 3.99
C SER A 148 -2.61 -15.97 4.15
N VAL A 149 -3.42 -16.43 3.19
CA VAL A 149 -4.89 -16.39 3.31
C VAL A 149 -5.39 -17.31 4.44
N LYS A 150 -4.74 -18.48 4.64
CA LYS A 150 -5.04 -19.36 5.77
C LYS A 150 -4.69 -18.71 7.11
N GLU A 151 -3.50 -18.11 7.22
CA GLU A 151 -3.09 -17.38 8.42
C GLU A 151 -4.02 -16.20 8.69
N TYR A 152 -4.40 -15.44 7.66
CA TYR A 152 -5.41 -14.41 7.76
C TYR A 152 -6.74 -14.94 8.27
N ARG A 153 -7.18 -16.14 7.88
CA ARG A 153 -8.42 -16.71 8.44
C ARG A 153 -8.35 -16.95 9.95
N PHE A 154 -7.24 -17.50 10.44
CA PHE A 154 -7.18 -18.06 11.80
C PHE A 154 -6.45 -17.16 12.82
N GLN A 155 -5.56 -16.29 12.38
CA GLN A 155 -4.79 -15.41 13.25
C GLN A 155 -5.37 -14.00 13.23
N LYS A 156 -5.82 -13.50 14.38
CA LYS A 156 -6.49 -12.19 14.48
C LYS A 156 -5.61 -11.03 13.99
N LYS A 157 -4.30 -11.09 14.24
CA LYS A 157 -3.33 -10.05 13.86
C LYS A 157 -2.71 -10.23 12.47
N ALA A 158 -2.97 -11.36 11.80
CA ALA A 158 -2.46 -11.56 10.45
C ALA A 158 -3.19 -10.64 9.48
N GLU A 159 -2.49 -10.28 8.42
CA GLU A 159 -2.96 -9.44 7.32
C GLU A 159 -2.60 -10.10 6.00
N VAL A 160 -3.16 -9.60 4.91
CA VAL A 160 -2.74 -9.95 3.55
C VAL A 160 -2.53 -8.65 2.80
N LEU A 161 -1.36 -8.48 2.20
CA LEU A 161 -1.03 -7.36 1.34
C LEU A 161 -0.43 -7.91 0.05
N ILE A 162 -0.92 -7.47 -1.10
CA ILE A 162 -0.48 -7.94 -2.42
C ILE A 162 -0.16 -6.73 -3.29
N GLY A 163 1.03 -6.69 -3.89
CA GLY A 163 1.45 -5.47 -4.60
C GLY A 163 2.93 -5.43 -4.96
N ARG A 164 3.47 -4.23 -5.17
CA ARG A 164 4.85 -4.02 -5.65
C ARG A 164 5.67 -3.20 -4.67
N VAL A 165 6.97 -3.42 -4.72
CA VAL A 165 7.96 -2.70 -3.90
C VAL A 165 9.10 -2.23 -4.80
N LEU A 166 9.48 -0.97 -4.67
CA LEU A 166 10.71 -0.41 -5.23
C LEU A 166 11.69 -0.16 -4.09
N GLN A 167 12.76 -0.94 -4.04
CA GLN A 167 13.88 -0.69 -3.11
C GLN A 167 14.51 0.66 -3.42
N LYS A 168 15.05 1.34 -2.40
CA LYS A 168 15.64 2.68 -2.51
C LYS A 168 16.72 2.77 -3.59
N ASP A 169 17.47 1.71 -3.84
CA ASP A 169 18.50 1.64 -4.88
C ASP A 169 17.96 1.43 -6.32
N ASN A 170 16.65 1.25 -6.48
CA ASN A 170 16.03 1.07 -7.79
C ASN A 170 16.07 2.36 -8.62
N ARG A 171 16.59 2.29 -9.85
CA ARG A 171 16.74 3.42 -10.76
C ARG A 171 15.41 4.09 -11.15
N ASN A 172 14.28 3.40 -11.07
CA ASN A 172 12.99 4.03 -11.35
C ASN A 172 12.68 5.18 -10.38
N LEU A 173 13.24 5.16 -9.16
CA LEU A 173 13.08 6.24 -8.18
C LEU A 173 13.85 7.51 -8.53
N ASP A 174 14.71 7.49 -9.57
CA ASP A 174 15.40 8.69 -10.04
C ASP A 174 14.43 9.67 -10.72
N SER A 175 13.27 9.18 -11.20
CA SER A 175 12.23 9.97 -11.87
C SER A 175 10.88 9.82 -11.17
N LYS A 176 10.33 10.95 -10.68
CA LYS A 176 8.98 10.97 -10.11
C LYS A 176 7.92 10.46 -11.10
N ALA A 177 8.04 10.82 -12.38
CA ALA A 177 7.13 10.38 -13.43
C ALA A 177 7.16 8.85 -13.62
N ALA A 178 8.34 8.24 -13.62
CA ALA A 178 8.46 6.78 -13.72
C ALA A 178 7.87 6.05 -12.50
N VAL A 179 7.91 6.69 -11.32
CA VAL A 179 7.28 6.17 -10.09
C VAL A 179 5.76 6.26 -10.18
N LEU A 180 5.21 7.39 -10.64
CA LEU A 180 3.77 7.56 -10.85
C LEU A 180 3.23 6.56 -11.88
N GLU A 181 3.92 6.38 -13.02
CA GLU A 181 3.55 5.38 -14.02
C GLU A 181 3.53 3.96 -13.44
N MET A 182 4.54 3.62 -12.62
CA MET A 182 4.60 2.33 -11.93
C MET A 182 3.41 2.14 -10.98
N ILE A 183 3.03 3.19 -10.24
CA ILE A 183 1.86 3.19 -9.36
C ILE A 183 0.58 2.94 -10.17
N GLU A 184 0.36 3.71 -11.23
CA GLU A 184 -0.83 3.58 -12.09
C GLU A 184 -0.98 2.17 -12.66
N GLN A 185 0.10 1.62 -13.22
CA GLN A 185 0.12 0.25 -13.73
C GLN A 185 -0.21 -0.77 -12.64
N THR A 186 0.34 -0.58 -11.44
CA THR A 186 0.11 -1.49 -10.30
C THR A 186 -1.34 -1.45 -9.86
N ILE A 187 -1.89 -0.25 -9.67
CA ILE A 187 -3.28 -0.06 -9.27
C ILE A 187 -4.23 -0.61 -10.35
N SER A 188 -4.01 -0.28 -11.62
CA SER A 188 -4.86 -0.73 -12.73
C SER A 188 -4.96 -2.25 -12.80
N VAL A 189 -3.85 -2.95 -12.60
CA VAL A 189 -3.83 -4.41 -12.65
C VAL A 189 -4.47 -5.03 -11.41
N LEU A 190 -4.20 -4.48 -10.22
CA LEU A 190 -4.81 -5.00 -8.98
C LEU A 190 -6.32 -4.75 -8.94
N SER A 191 -6.79 -3.57 -9.36
CA SER A 191 -8.23 -3.25 -9.41
C SER A 191 -8.98 -4.10 -10.42
N LYS A 192 -8.38 -4.42 -11.56
CA LYS A 192 -8.97 -5.37 -12.52
C LYS A 192 -9.20 -6.76 -11.93
N ILE A 193 -8.39 -7.20 -10.97
CA ILE A 193 -8.53 -8.49 -10.30
C ILE A 193 -9.51 -8.40 -9.13
N TRP A 194 -9.37 -7.36 -8.32
CA TRP A 194 -10.08 -7.23 -7.05
C TRP A 194 -11.47 -6.61 -7.20
N ASP A 195 -11.62 -5.53 -7.97
CA ASP A 195 -12.88 -4.78 -8.03
C ASP A 195 -13.87 -5.40 -9.03
N ASN A 196 -13.35 -6.03 -10.10
CA ASN A 196 -14.16 -6.82 -11.04
C ASN A 196 -14.35 -8.27 -10.57
#